data_AF-A0A517ML81-F1
#
_entry.id   AF-A0A517ML81-F1
#
_cell.length_a   1.000
_cell.length_b   1.000
_cell.length_c   1.000
_cell.angle_alpha   90.00
_cell.angle_beta   90.00
_cell.angle_gamma   90.00
#
_symmetry.space_group_name_H-M   'P 1'
#
loop_
_entity.id
_entity.type
_entity.pdbx_description
1 polymer ?
#
loop_
_entity_poly.entity_id
_entity_poly.type
_entity_poly.pdbx_seq_one_letter_code
_entity_poly.pdbx_strand_id
1 'polypeptide(L)'
;MTDSSVWTFGSQPWYRKVALFLLLPFVMPAIPLVFAILALMGVYAVTANYMFERRIRRRMRRSGRYLSLSIARERIASDGGTLIIENPSLGWSFTHAWWTPDDVRSSSPFAVPTNDDYRNAAEQMQCLDWDKWCWDNYTCPDNDGAFLLRVWNGATIERKLKKWFAELDVVHTWTAFVHTPENPDARTA
;
A
#
# COMPACT_ATOMS: atom_id res chain seq x y z
N MET A 1 -6.62 -40.56 -2.15
CA MET A 1 -5.43 -41.41 -2.28
C MET A 1 -4.58 -40.83 -3.39
N THR A 2 -3.57 -40.05 -3.04
CA THR A 2 -2.59 -39.46 -3.98
C THR A 2 -1.27 -40.15 -3.73
N ASP A 3 -0.79 -40.92 -4.72
CA ASP A 3 0.51 -41.59 -4.68
C ASP A 3 1.61 -40.52 -4.64
N SER A 4 2.19 -40.32 -3.46
CA SER A 4 3.43 -39.58 -3.30
C SER A 4 4.60 -40.44 -3.77
N SER A 5 4.83 -40.49 -5.09
CA SER A 5 6.03 -41.09 -5.66
C SER A 5 7.25 -40.23 -5.27
N VAL A 6 7.86 -40.56 -4.15
CA VAL A 6 9.13 -39.97 -3.71
C VAL A 6 10.19 -40.38 -4.72
N TRP A 7 10.60 -39.45 -5.58
CA TRP A 7 11.63 -39.66 -6.58
C TRP A 7 12.97 -39.94 -5.89
N THR A 8 13.36 -41.22 -5.84
CA THR A 8 14.65 -41.63 -5.29
C THR A 8 15.77 -41.28 -6.29
N PHE A 9 16.76 -40.53 -5.82
CA PHE A 9 17.90 -40.03 -6.62
C PHE A 9 18.69 -41.14 -7.34
N GLY A 10 18.55 -42.39 -6.89
CA GLY A 10 19.18 -43.57 -7.48
C GLY A 10 18.62 -43.99 -8.84
N SER A 11 17.36 -43.67 -9.16
CA SER A 11 16.66 -44.20 -10.35
C SER A 11 16.85 -43.36 -11.64
N GLN A 12 17.53 -42.21 -11.57
CA GLN A 12 17.70 -41.38 -12.76
C GLN A 12 18.72 -41.96 -13.75
N PRO A 13 18.41 -41.95 -15.07
CA PRO A 13 19.35 -42.35 -16.11
C PRO A 13 20.66 -41.56 -16.06
N TRP A 14 21.77 -42.22 -16.32
CA TRP A 14 23.13 -41.66 -16.19
C TRP A 14 23.33 -40.38 -17.02
N TYR A 15 22.72 -40.27 -18.21
CA TYR A 15 22.84 -39.10 -19.08
C TYR A 15 22.26 -37.82 -18.46
N ARG A 16 21.21 -37.91 -17.61
CA ARG A 16 20.67 -36.74 -16.89
C ARG A 16 21.66 -36.20 -15.87
N LYS A 17 22.39 -37.09 -15.19
CA LYS A 17 23.43 -36.70 -14.23
C LYS A 17 24.58 -35.98 -14.95
N VAL A 18 25.03 -36.52 -16.08
CA VAL A 18 26.06 -35.89 -16.92
C VAL A 18 25.58 -34.52 -17.42
N ALA A 19 24.36 -34.42 -17.93
CA ALA A 19 23.79 -33.14 -18.36
C ALA A 19 23.72 -32.11 -17.21
N LEU A 20 23.35 -32.53 -15.99
CA LEU A 20 23.31 -31.64 -14.83
C LEU A 20 24.71 -31.13 -14.46
N PHE A 21 25.72 -32.01 -14.44
CA PHE A 21 27.11 -31.60 -14.19
C PHE A 21 27.64 -30.66 -15.28
N LEU A 22 27.25 -30.87 -16.54
CA LEU A 22 27.60 -29.98 -17.65
C LEU A 22 26.91 -28.61 -17.55
N LEU A 23 25.70 -28.54 -16.99
CA LEU A 23 24.96 -27.28 -16.79
C LEU A 23 25.37 -26.52 -15.52
N LEU A 24 25.86 -27.23 -14.50
CA LEU A 24 26.27 -26.66 -13.22
C LEU A 24 27.22 -25.44 -13.31
N PRO A 25 28.28 -25.42 -14.16
CA PRO A 25 29.13 -24.24 -14.30
C PRO A 25 28.42 -23.01 -14.87
N PHE A 26 27.28 -23.18 -15.54
CA PHE A 26 26.45 -22.06 -16.03
C PHE A 26 25.43 -21.60 -14.99
N VAL A 27 24.86 -22.54 -14.22
CA VAL A 27 23.86 -22.23 -13.19
C VAL A 27 24.49 -21.56 -11.97
N MET A 28 25.65 -22.05 -11.52
CA MET A 28 26.34 -21.54 -10.33
C MET A 28 26.61 -20.02 -10.36
N PRO A 29 27.12 -19.41 -11.44
CA PRO A 29 27.28 -17.94 -11.53
C PRO A 29 25.96 -17.20 -11.79
N ALA A 30 24.95 -17.85 -12.36
CA ALA A 30 23.64 -17.23 -12.58
C ALA A 30 22.91 -16.94 -11.27
N ILE A 31 23.06 -17.80 -10.25
CA ILE A 31 22.42 -17.61 -8.93
C ILE A 31 22.81 -16.27 -8.28
N PRO A 32 24.10 -15.96 -8.00
CA PRO A 32 24.46 -14.68 -7.39
C PRO A 32 24.13 -13.48 -8.29
N LEU A 33 24.14 -13.65 -9.62
CA LEU A 33 23.72 -12.60 -10.55
C LEU A 33 22.23 -12.28 -10.38
N VAL A 34 21.36 -13.29 -10.31
CA VAL A 34 19.92 -13.11 -10.05
C VAL A 34 19.70 -12.42 -8.72
N PHE A 35 20.39 -12.85 -7.66
CA PHE A 35 20.31 -12.19 -6.35
C PHE A 35 20.78 -10.73 -6.39
N ALA A 36 21.85 -10.43 -7.13
CA ALA A 36 22.35 -9.06 -7.29
C ALA A 36 21.33 -8.17 -8.02
N ILE A 37 20.68 -8.68 -9.08
CA ILE A 37 19.63 -7.96 -9.81
C ILE A 37 18.43 -7.70 -8.90
N LEU A 38 17.96 -8.72 -8.16
CA LEU A 38 16.85 -8.58 -7.22
C LEU A 38 17.17 -7.58 -6.10
N ALA A 39 18.39 -7.60 -5.57
CA ALA A 39 18.84 -6.64 -4.57
C ALA A 39 18.85 -5.21 -5.13
N LEU A 40 19.35 -5.00 -6.34
CA LEU A 40 19.36 -3.70 -7.00
C LEU A 40 17.94 -3.17 -7.23
N MET A 41 17.03 -4.03 -7.71
CA MET A 41 15.62 -3.69 -7.87
C MET A 41 14.96 -3.32 -6.54
N GLY A 42 15.24 -4.06 -5.47
CA GLY A 42 14.75 -3.76 -4.13
C GLY A 42 15.24 -2.41 -3.60
N VAL A 43 16.54 -2.12 -3.75
CA VAL A 43 17.12 -0.82 -3.35
C VAL A 43 16.50 0.32 -4.15
N TYR A 44 16.32 0.13 -5.46
CA TYR A 44 15.67 1.12 -6.31
C TYR A 44 14.24 1.40 -5.86
N ALA A 45 13.43 0.36 -5.65
CA ALA A 45 12.04 0.48 -5.19
C ALA A 45 11.92 1.20 -3.84
N VAL A 46 12.74 0.82 -2.85
CA VAL A 46 12.77 1.48 -1.52
C VAL A 46 13.16 2.94 -1.64
N THR A 47 14.18 3.25 -2.44
CA THR A 47 14.65 4.64 -2.64
C THR A 47 13.61 5.50 -3.34
N ALA A 48 12.99 4.97 -4.40
CA ALA A 48 11.92 5.65 -5.13
C ALA A 48 10.73 5.95 -4.22
N ASN A 49 10.26 4.95 -3.45
CA ASN A 49 9.20 5.13 -2.47
C ASN A 49 9.58 6.17 -1.41
N TYR A 50 10.78 6.08 -0.83
CA TYR A 50 11.25 7.06 0.15
C TYR A 50 11.24 8.50 -0.39
N MET A 51 11.67 8.69 -1.64
CA MET A 51 11.68 9.99 -2.29
C MET A 51 10.26 10.52 -2.55
N PHE A 52 9.36 9.66 -2.99
CA PHE A 52 7.94 9.98 -3.16
C PHE A 52 7.31 10.42 -1.83
N GLU A 53 7.54 9.67 -0.75
CA GLU A 53 7.02 9.99 0.57
C GLU A 53 7.56 11.30 1.13
N ARG A 54 8.85 11.55 0.91
CA ARG A 54 9.48 12.81 1.29
C ARG A 54 8.87 13.98 0.53
N ARG A 55 8.50 13.78 -0.75
CA ARG A 55 7.84 14.79 -1.58
C ARG A 55 6.43 15.07 -1.08
N ILE A 56 5.61 14.05 -0.83
CA ILE A 56 4.25 14.21 -0.26
C ILE A 56 4.33 14.95 1.06
N ARG A 57 5.15 14.49 2.01
CA ARG A 57 5.28 15.14 3.32
C ARG A 57 5.69 16.61 3.20
N ARG A 58 6.62 16.93 2.31
CA ARG A 58 7.04 18.32 2.06
C ARG A 58 5.91 19.16 1.48
N ARG A 59 5.15 18.61 0.52
CA ARG A 59 3.99 19.29 -0.08
C ARG A 59 2.93 19.59 0.98
N MET A 60 2.52 18.58 1.74
CA MET A 60 1.52 18.69 2.80
C MET A 60 1.94 19.68 3.90
N ARG A 61 3.23 19.73 4.25
CA ARG A 61 3.74 20.74 5.20
C ARG A 61 3.66 22.16 4.64
N ARG A 62 3.96 22.34 3.35
CA ARG A 62 3.90 23.66 2.70
C ARG A 62 2.47 24.18 2.58
N SER A 63 1.49 23.29 2.40
CA SER A 63 0.07 23.64 2.39
C SER A 63 -0.56 23.74 3.78
N GLY A 64 0.19 23.55 4.87
CA GLY A 64 -0.36 23.56 6.23
C GLY A 64 -1.24 22.35 6.57
N ARG A 65 -1.28 21.34 5.69
CA ARG A 65 -2.09 20.12 5.83
C ARG A 65 -1.35 18.95 6.46
N TYR A 66 -0.21 19.20 7.10
CA TYR A 66 0.50 18.20 7.89
C TYR A 66 0.29 18.46 9.38
N LEU A 67 -0.34 17.53 10.09
CA LEU A 67 -0.56 17.65 11.53
C LEU A 67 0.42 16.77 12.31
N SER A 68 1.01 17.35 13.36
CA SER A 68 1.69 16.54 14.36
C SER A 68 0.66 15.72 15.15
N LEU A 69 1.09 14.59 15.69
CA LEU A 69 0.20 13.74 16.47
C LEU A 69 -0.35 14.42 17.74
N SER A 70 0.39 15.38 18.32
CA SER A 70 -0.10 16.14 19.47
C SER A 70 -1.26 17.07 19.10
N ILE A 71 -1.12 17.83 18.00
CA ILE A 71 -2.18 18.72 17.50
C ILE A 71 -3.37 17.90 17.03
N ALA A 72 -3.14 16.79 16.33
CA ALA A 72 -4.20 15.89 15.92
C ALA A 72 -4.98 15.34 17.11
N ARG A 73 -4.30 14.99 18.22
CA ARG A 73 -4.97 14.55 19.45
C ARG A 73 -5.88 15.64 20.03
N GLU A 74 -5.40 16.88 20.09
CA GLU A 74 -6.20 18.01 20.58
C GLU A 74 -7.44 18.23 19.71
N ARG A 75 -7.27 18.23 18.38
CA ARG A 75 -8.37 18.40 17.43
C ARG A 75 -9.37 17.26 17.42
N ILE A 76 -8.90 16.00 17.48
CA ILE A 76 -9.81 14.84 17.58
C ILE A 76 -10.63 14.91 18.87
N ALA A 77 -10.03 15.37 19.97
CA ALA A 77 -10.75 15.51 21.23
C ALA A 77 -11.82 16.61 21.21
N SER A 78 -11.63 17.68 20.42
CA SER A 78 -12.60 18.78 20.30
C SER A 78 -13.64 18.55 19.21
N ASP A 79 -13.19 18.09 18.04
CA ASP A 79 -13.96 18.11 16.80
C ASP A 79 -14.46 16.71 16.41
N GLY A 80 -13.86 15.64 16.95
CA GLY A 80 -14.13 14.27 16.53
C GLY A 80 -13.59 13.96 15.12
N GLY A 81 -14.44 13.40 14.27
CA GLY A 81 -14.15 13.10 12.87
C GLY A 81 -13.69 11.67 12.59
N THR A 82 -13.12 11.48 11.40
CA THR A 82 -12.73 10.16 10.87
C THR A 82 -11.23 10.09 10.60
N LEU A 83 -10.63 8.95 10.97
CA LEU A 83 -9.28 8.58 10.59
C LEU A 83 -9.32 7.73 9.31
N ILE A 84 -8.67 8.19 8.24
CA ILE A 84 -8.55 7.47 6.98
C ILE A 84 -7.18 6.79 6.94
N ILE A 85 -7.17 5.47 6.79
CA ILE A 85 -5.96 4.68 6.57
C ILE A 85 -5.89 4.29 5.09
N GLU A 86 -5.01 4.99 4.38
CA GLU A 86 -4.79 4.80 2.95
C GLU A 86 -3.66 3.79 2.72
N ASN A 87 -3.89 2.83 1.82
CA ASN A 87 -2.89 1.89 1.32
C ASN A 87 -2.49 2.30 -0.12
N PRO A 88 -1.47 3.16 -0.30
CA PRO A 88 -1.07 3.67 -1.61
C PRO A 88 -0.29 2.65 -2.47
N SER A 89 0.05 1.47 -1.94
CA SER A 89 0.73 0.43 -2.70
C SER A 89 0.23 -0.96 -2.34
N LEU A 90 0.21 -1.86 -3.33
CA LEU A 90 -0.03 -3.29 -3.12
C LEU A 90 1.18 -3.93 -2.41
N GLY A 91 1.17 -3.88 -1.08
CA GLY A 91 2.12 -4.56 -0.21
C GLY A 91 3.04 -3.65 0.61
N TRP A 92 3.80 -4.29 1.52
CA TRP A 92 4.85 -3.71 2.36
C TRP A 92 4.42 -2.75 3.49
N SER A 93 3.15 -2.77 3.89
CA SER A 93 2.65 -1.97 5.02
C SER A 93 2.85 -0.45 4.87
N PHE A 94 3.12 0.02 3.65
CA PHE A 94 3.11 1.44 3.34
C PHE A 94 1.68 1.92 3.44
N THR A 95 1.43 2.70 4.48
CA THR A 95 0.11 3.18 4.84
C THR A 95 0.23 4.62 5.27
N HIS A 96 -0.62 5.46 4.71
CA HIS A 96 -0.75 6.85 5.11
C HIS A 96 -1.91 6.94 6.10
N ALA A 97 -1.72 7.73 7.15
CA ALA A 97 -2.76 8.07 8.10
C ALA A 97 -3.16 9.51 7.87
N TRP A 98 -4.42 9.70 7.52
CA TRP A 98 -5.06 10.99 7.31
C TRP A 98 -6.17 11.17 8.33
N TRP A 99 -6.43 12.40 8.74
CA TRP A 99 -7.55 12.72 9.62
C TRP A 99 -8.33 13.88 9.04
N THR A 100 -9.66 13.81 9.16
CA THR A 100 -10.59 14.88 8.80
C THR A 100 -11.64 15.02 9.90
N PRO A 101 -12.15 16.24 10.19
CA PRO A 101 -13.29 16.42 11.08
C PRO A 101 -14.61 15.84 10.52
N ASP A 102 -14.66 15.55 9.22
CA ASP A 102 -15.87 15.06 8.57
C ASP A 102 -16.17 13.60 8.93
N ASP A 103 -17.46 13.23 8.93
CA ASP A 103 -17.90 11.84 8.91
C ASP A 103 -17.84 11.33 7.47
N VAL A 104 -16.73 10.70 7.12
CA VAL A 104 -16.44 10.23 5.76
C VAL A 104 -17.45 9.17 5.31
N ARG A 105 -17.89 8.30 6.22
CA ARG A 105 -18.81 7.20 5.90
C ARG A 105 -20.18 7.75 5.55
N SER A 106 -20.67 8.72 6.31
CA SER A 106 -21.97 9.35 6.07
C SER A 106 -21.96 10.30 4.86
N SER A 107 -20.79 10.88 4.52
CA SER A 107 -20.64 11.82 3.41
C SER A 107 -20.48 11.14 2.04
N SER A 108 -20.05 9.88 2.02
CA SER A 108 -19.84 9.11 0.78
C SER A 108 -21.16 8.70 0.13
N PRO A 109 -21.30 8.84 -1.21
CA PRO A 109 -22.42 8.24 -1.94
C PRO A 109 -22.23 6.73 -2.16
N PHE A 110 -21.04 6.19 -1.87
CA PHE A 110 -20.68 4.78 -2.05
C PHE A 110 -20.63 4.05 -0.71
N ALA A 111 -21.07 2.78 -0.71
CA ALA A 111 -20.90 1.92 0.45
C ALA A 111 -19.42 1.59 0.69
N VAL A 112 -19.06 1.42 1.96
CA VAL A 112 -17.70 1.01 2.35
C VAL A 112 -17.43 -0.40 1.81
N PRO A 113 -16.38 -0.62 1.00
CA PRO A 113 -16.09 -1.93 0.44
C PRO A 113 -15.76 -2.95 1.52
N THR A 114 -16.20 -4.18 1.30
CA THR A 114 -15.83 -5.33 2.15
C THR A 114 -14.43 -5.84 1.80
N ASN A 115 -13.87 -6.72 2.65
CA ASN A 115 -12.58 -7.35 2.36
C ASN A 115 -12.62 -8.21 1.08
N ASP A 116 -13.77 -8.82 0.76
CA ASP A 116 -13.93 -9.60 -0.47
C ASP A 116 -13.96 -8.69 -1.70
N ASP A 117 -14.56 -7.49 -1.60
CA ASP A 117 -14.53 -6.49 -2.67
C ASP A 117 -13.09 -6.03 -2.96
N TYR A 118 -12.31 -5.74 -1.91
CA TYR A 118 -10.90 -5.41 -2.07
C TYR A 118 -10.08 -6.56 -2.66
N ARG A 119 -10.35 -7.81 -2.26
CA ARG A 119 -9.67 -8.98 -2.85
C ARG A 119 -9.99 -9.10 -4.34
N ASN A 120 -11.26 -8.99 -4.71
CA ASN A 120 -11.70 -9.07 -6.10
C ASN A 120 -11.14 -7.92 -6.94
N ALA A 121 -11.14 -6.69 -6.42
CA ALA A 121 -10.57 -5.53 -7.08
C ALA A 121 -9.05 -5.70 -7.30
N ALA A 122 -8.34 -6.27 -6.33
CA ALA A 122 -6.91 -6.56 -6.46
C ALA A 122 -6.62 -7.61 -7.54
N GLU A 123 -7.42 -8.67 -7.62
CA GLU A 123 -7.32 -9.70 -8.66
C GLU A 123 -7.59 -9.15 -10.06
N GLN A 124 -8.52 -8.20 -10.16
CA GLN A 124 -8.91 -7.56 -11.43
C GLN A 124 -8.10 -6.30 -11.76
N MET A 125 -7.18 -5.89 -10.88
CA MET A 125 -6.43 -4.62 -10.96
C MET A 125 -7.34 -3.40 -11.15
N GLN A 126 -8.50 -3.37 -10.48
CA GLN A 126 -9.50 -2.32 -10.59
C GLN A 126 -9.48 -1.37 -9.39
N CYS A 127 -9.74 -0.09 -9.65
CA CYS A 127 -10.02 0.89 -8.63
C CYS A 127 -11.51 0.86 -8.27
N LEU A 128 -11.83 0.78 -6.98
CA LEU A 128 -13.21 0.91 -6.52
C LEU A 128 -13.64 2.38 -6.52
N ASP A 129 -14.93 2.64 -6.76
CA ASP A 129 -15.47 4.01 -6.75
C ASP A 129 -15.31 4.69 -5.38
N TRP A 130 -15.43 3.91 -4.29
CA TRP A 130 -15.12 4.36 -2.93
C TRP A 130 -13.70 4.92 -2.81
N ASP A 131 -12.71 4.22 -3.36
CA ASP A 131 -11.30 4.62 -3.27
C ASP A 131 -11.02 5.87 -4.10
N LYS A 132 -11.59 5.94 -5.30
CA LYS A 132 -11.52 7.12 -6.15
C LYS A 132 -12.15 8.33 -5.46
N TRP A 133 -13.33 8.18 -4.88
CA TRP A 133 -14.01 9.24 -4.15
C TRP A 133 -13.23 9.69 -2.91
N CYS A 134 -12.67 8.76 -2.14
CA CYS A 134 -11.81 9.10 -0.99
C CYS A 134 -10.56 9.89 -1.43
N TRP A 135 -9.95 9.50 -2.54
CA TRP A 135 -8.83 10.23 -3.14
C TRP A 135 -9.25 11.64 -3.53
N ASP A 136 -10.30 11.76 -4.36
CA ASP A 136 -10.75 13.03 -4.92
C ASP A 136 -11.23 14.01 -3.83
N ASN A 137 -11.74 13.54 -2.70
CA ASN A 137 -12.29 14.44 -1.67
C ASN A 137 -11.35 14.67 -0.48
N TYR A 138 -10.50 13.69 -0.12
CA TYR A 138 -9.75 13.74 1.15
C TYR A 138 -8.24 13.56 0.99
N THR A 139 -7.80 12.46 0.37
CA THR A 139 -6.38 12.06 0.41
C THR A 139 -5.54 12.65 -0.72
N CYS A 140 -6.16 13.29 -1.72
CA CYS A 140 -5.44 14.03 -2.73
C CYS A 140 -4.59 15.16 -2.09
N PRO A 141 -3.27 15.25 -2.39
CA PRO A 141 -2.40 16.28 -1.86
C PRO A 141 -2.78 17.71 -2.25
N ASP A 142 -3.65 17.87 -3.25
CA ASP A 142 -4.11 19.15 -3.77
C ASP A 142 -5.47 19.61 -3.22
N ASN A 143 -6.23 18.71 -2.59
CA ASN A 143 -7.59 19.00 -2.11
C ASN A 143 -7.62 19.12 -0.60
N ASP A 144 -8.18 20.18 -0.02
CA ASP A 144 -8.06 20.50 1.41
C ASP A 144 -8.88 19.62 2.38
N GLY A 145 -9.42 18.47 1.94
CA GLY A 145 -10.38 17.69 2.72
C GLY A 145 -9.81 16.92 3.93
N ALA A 146 -8.51 16.60 3.95
CA ALA A 146 -7.91 15.91 5.10
C ALA A 146 -6.50 16.38 5.46
N PHE A 147 -6.09 16.13 6.69
CA PHE A 147 -4.76 16.39 7.21
C PHE A 147 -3.93 15.12 7.24
N LEU A 148 -2.72 15.17 6.68
CA LEU A 148 -1.76 14.07 6.77
C LEU A 148 -1.10 14.03 8.15
N LEU A 149 -1.26 12.92 8.85
CA LEU A 149 -0.60 12.66 10.14
C LEU A 149 0.75 11.97 9.93
N ARG A 150 0.76 10.94 9.07
CA ARG A 150 1.94 10.11 8.86
C ARG A 150 1.86 9.39 7.52
N VAL A 151 3.00 9.26 6.85
CA VAL A 151 3.13 8.57 5.55
C VAL A 151 3.54 7.11 5.65
N TRP A 152 3.88 6.62 6.84
CA TRP A 152 4.35 5.26 7.04
C TRP A 152 3.74 4.70 8.31
N ASN A 153 3.35 3.43 8.26
CA ASN A 153 2.88 2.69 9.42
C ASN A 153 1.60 3.30 10.02
N GLY A 154 0.63 3.65 9.17
CA GLY A 154 -0.69 4.16 9.54
C GLY A 154 -1.39 3.31 10.60
N ALA A 155 -1.28 1.97 10.52
CA ALA A 155 -1.81 1.06 11.54
C ALA A 155 -1.26 1.31 12.96
N THR A 156 -0.02 1.80 13.08
CA THR A 156 0.54 2.19 14.39
C THR A 156 -0.14 3.45 14.92
N ILE A 157 -0.46 4.40 14.03
CA ILE A 157 -1.20 5.62 14.39
C ILE A 157 -2.63 5.28 14.77
N GLU A 158 -3.31 4.44 13.97
CA GLU A 158 -4.65 3.94 14.27
C GLU A 158 -4.72 3.33 15.66
N ARG A 159 -3.84 2.36 15.97
CA ARG A 159 -3.80 1.72 17.29
C ARG A 159 -3.55 2.71 18.42
N LYS A 160 -2.72 3.73 18.19
CA LYS A 160 -2.40 4.74 19.20
C LYS A 160 -3.58 5.69 19.43
N LEU A 161 -4.27 6.11 18.36
CA LEU A 161 -5.44 6.97 18.44
C LEU A 161 -6.64 6.23 19.04
N LYS A 162 -6.91 4.98 18.64
CA LYS A 162 -7.98 4.14 19.24
C LYS A 162 -7.80 3.91 20.74
N LYS A 163 -6.57 3.91 21.24
CA LYS A 163 -6.30 3.87 22.70
C LYS A 163 -6.74 5.15 23.43
N TRP A 164 -6.70 6.29 22.75
CA TRP A 164 -7.12 7.58 23.32
C TRP A 164 -8.59 7.88 23.06
N PHE A 165 -9.12 7.39 21.93
CA PHE A 165 -10.45 7.67 21.40
C PHE A 165 -11.06 6.36 20.89
N ALA A 166 -11.72 5.61 21.77
CA ALA A 166 -12.27 4.29 21.42
C ALA A 166 -13.37 4.35 20.35
N GLU A 167 -14.07 5.49 20.27
CA GLU A 167 -15.18 5.74 19.33
C GLU A 167 -14.73 6.40 18.02
N LEU A 168 -13.42 6.64 17.83
CA LEU A 168 -12.90 7.25 16.61
C LEU A 168 -13.23 6.35 15.41
N ASP A 169 -14.01 6.87 14.46
CA ASP A 169 -14.30 6.16 13.23
C ASP A 169 -13.02 6.01 12.40
N VAL A 170 -12.85 4.82 11.83
CA VAL A 170 -11.70 4.49 11.00
C VAL A 170 -12.19 3.88 9.70
N VAL A 171 -11.80 4.49 8.60
CA VAL A 171 -12.06 3.98 7.26
C VAL A 171 -10.75 3.61 6.57
N HIS A 172 -10.79 2.56 5.76
CA HIS A 172 -9.66 2.11 4.97
C HIS A 172 -9.94 2.37 3.49
N THR A 173 -8.90 2.73 2.75
CA THR A 173 -8.98 2.96 1.29
C THR A 173 -7.69 2.51 0.59
N TRP A 174 -7.77 2.12 -0.67
CA TRP A 174 -6.71 1.59 -1.51
C TRP A 174 -6.49 2.47 -2.76
N THR A 175 -5.75 3.56 -2.58
CA THR A 175 -5.52 4.53 -3.67
C THR A 175 -4.41 4.13 -4.64
N ALA A 176 -3.75 2.99 -4.40
CA ALA A 176 -2.72 2.42 -5.30
C ALA A 176 -3.20 2.35 -6.76
N PHE A 177 -4.48 2.00 -6.98
CA PHE A 177 -5.05 1.84 -8.31
C PHE A 177 -5.45 3.16 -8.96
N VAL A 178 -5.72 4.21 -8.18
CA VAL A 178 -6.09 5.55 -8.70
C VAL A 178 -4.96 6.15 -9.54
N HIS A 179 -3.72 5.85 -9.18
CA HIS A 179 -2.52 6.38 -9.84
C HIS A 179 -2.11 5.66 -11.12
N THR A 180 -2.81 4.60 -11.51
CA THR A 180 -2.39 3.81 -12.67
C THR A 180 -2.70 4.57 -13.97
N PRO A 181 -1.70 4.96 -14.77
CA PRO A 181 -1.86 5.85 -15.93
C PRO A 181 -2.63 5.24 -17.11
N GLU A 182 -3.11 4.00 -16.97
CA GLU A 182 -3.99 3.32 -17.92
C GLU A 182 -5.47 3.69 -17.75
N ASN A 183 -5.83 4.55 -16.79
CA ASN A 183 -7.13 5.19 -16.82
C ASN A 183 -7.09 6.38 -17.81
N PRO A 184 -7.64 6.27 -19.04
CA PRO A 184 -7.60 7.33 -20.04
C PRO A 184 -8.24 8.64 -19.55
N ASP A 185 -9.11 8.58 -18.54
CA ASP A 185 -9.79 9.74 -17.97
C ASP A 185 -8.88 10.58 -17.05
N ALA A 186 -7.75 10.04 -16.57
CA ALA A 186 -6.85 10.73 -15.65
C ALA A 186 -5.93 11.78 -16.31
N ARG A 187 -5.92 11.88 -17.65
CA ARG A 187 -5.10 12.87 -18.38
C ARG A 187 -5.81 14.20 -18.66
N THR A 188 -7.07 14.33 -18.25
CA THR A 188 -7.91 15.50 -18.57
C THR A 188 -8.35 16.33 -17.36
N ALA A 189 -7.84 16.05 -16.16
CA ALA A 189 -8.04 16.86 -14.95
C ALA A 189 -6.74 17.53 -14.53
#